data_AF-X0LXF8-F1
#
_entry.id   AF-X0LXF8-F1
#
_cell.length_a   1.000
_cell.length_b   1.000
_cell.length_c   1.000
_cell.angle_alpha   90.00
_cell.angle_beta   90.00
_cell.angle_gamma   90.00
#
_symmetry.space_group_name_H-M   'P 1'
#
loop_
_entity.id
_entity.type
_entity.pdbx_description
1 polymer ?
#
loop_
_entity_poly.entity_id
_entity_poly.type
_entity_poly.pdbx_seq_one_letter_code
_entity_poly.pdbx_strand_id
1 'polypeptide(L)'
;MSDASNQPARAGSLTPEMIEFASRMYDAARKGDVATFEQALPAGLPPNLTNDKGDTLLMLAAYHGHADLVKVLIQHGADPNRLNDRGQSPLAGAVFKKEDAVIQELLDGGADPEYGQPSAAECIAMFKQEDTWKSKFDGAPGKGQAGKTREAEGKE
;
A
#
# COMPACT_ATOMS: atom_id res chain seq x y z
N MET A 1 -11.22 52.38 3.20
CA MET A 1 -10.41 51.39 3.94
C MET A 1 -10.41 50.15 3.09
N SER A 2 -9.45 50.10 2.17
CA SER A 2 -9.35 49.08 1.12
C SER A 2 -8.13 48.21 1.40
N ASP A 3 -8.22 46.97 0.93
CA ASP A 3 -7.21 45.90 0.95
C ASP A 3 -7.09 45.08 2.25
N ALA A 4 -8.03 44.16 2.40
CA ALA A 4 -7.73 42.84 2.93
C ALA A 4 -6.79 42.14 1.93
N SER A 5 -5.49 42.25 2.18
CA SER A 5 -4.45 41.56 1.43
C SER A 5 -4.74 40.06 1.38
N ASN A 6 -5.25 39.63 0.24
CA ASN A 6 -5.21 38.28 -0.27
C ASN A 6 -3.75 37.84 -0.33
N GLN A 7 -3.24 37.27 0.77
CA GLN A 7 -1.95 36.59 0.75
C GLN A 7 -2.14 35.25 0.04
N PRO A 8 -1.36 34.95 -1.02
CA PRO A 8 -1.39 33.63 -1.63
C PRO A 8 -0.99 32.61 -0.56
N ALA A 9 -1.80 31.55 -0.44
CA ALA A 9 -1.54 30.42 0.44
C ALA A 9 -0.06 30.01 0.34
N ARG A 10 0.66 30.05 1.46
CA ARG A 10 2.05 29.61 1.50
C ARG A 10 2.09 28.13 1.14
N ALA A 11 2.49 27.84 -0.10
CA ALA A 11 2.95 26.54 -0.51
C ALA A 11 4.16 26.16 0.38
N GLY A 12 3.95 25.26 1.35
CA GLY A 12 5.05 24.72 2.16
C GLY A 12 4.70 24.11 3.52
N SER A 13 3.51 24.34 4.08
CA SER A 13 3.12 23.74 5.37
C SER A 13 1.84 22.93 5.24
N LEU A 14 1.87 21.67 5.67
CA LEU A 14 0.68 20.84 5.84
C LEU A 14 -0.26 21.53 6.82
N THR A 15 -1.52 21.74 6.42
CA THR A 15 -2.52 22.35 7.32
C THR A 15 -3.01 21.31 8.34
N PRO A 16 -3.52 21.74 9.51
CA PRO A 16 -4.11 20.81 10.48
C PRO A 16 -5.20 19.91 9.86
N GLU A 17 -6.00 20.46 8.96
CA GLU A 17 -7.08 19.73 8.28
C GLU A 17 -6.54 18.63 7.35
N MET A 18 -5.43 18.89 6.64
CA MET A 18 -4.78 17.88 5.80
C MET A 18 -4.20 16.74 6.65
N ILE A 19 -3.62 17.07 7.81
CA ILE A 19 -3.07 16.09 8.75
C ILE A 19 -4.18 15.24 9.37
N GLU A 20 -5.30 15.86 9.74
CA GLU A 20 -6.47 15.16 10.26
C GLU A 20 -7.10 14.26 9.19
N PHE A 21 -7.23 14.76 7.96
CA PHE A 21 -7.74 13.96 6.85
C PHE A 21 -6.85 12.73 6.59
N ALA A 22 -5.53 12.91 6.51
CA ALA A 22 -4.60 11.80 6.33
C ALA A 22 -4.73 10.77 7.47
N SER A 23 -4.76 11.24 8.73
CA SER A 23 -4.97 10.38 9.91
C SER A 23 -6.25 9.56 9.79
N ARG A 24 -7.36 10.20 9.39
CA ARG A 24 -8.64 9.53 9.17
C ARG A 24 -8.56 8.47 8.08
N MET A 25 -7.85 8.73 6.98
CA MET A 25 -7.68 7.74 5.90
C MET A 25 -6.85 6.53 6.37
N TYR A 26 -5.83 6.73 7.21
CA TYR A 26 -5.09 5.60 7.78
C TYR A 26 -5.98 4.75 8.68
N ASP A 27 -6.82 5.36 9.51
CA ASP A 27 -7.75 4.63 10.36
C ASP A 27 -8.84 3.92 9.56
N ALA A 28 -9.35 4.54 8.49
CA ALA A 28 -10.27 3.91 7.55
C ALA A 28 -9.63 2.68 6.88
N ALA A 29 -8.36 2.77 6.48
CA ALA A 29 -7.63 1.65 5.88
C ALA A 29 -7.48 0.47 6.85
N ARG A 30 -7.12 0.74 8.11
CA ARG A 30 -7.01 -0.29 9.16
C ARG A 30 -8.36 -0.95 9.48
N LYS A 31 -9.47 -0.23 9.28
CA LYS A 31 -10.84 -0.72 9.52
C LYS A 31 -11.45 -1.39 8.29
N GLY A 32 -10.82 -1.29 7.12
CA GLY A 32 -11.38 -1.84 5.88
C GLY A 32 -12.58 -1.07 5.37
N ASP A 33 -12.67 0.23 5.64
CA ASP A 33 -13.81 1.05 5.24
C ASP A 33 -13.79 1.35 3.74
N VAL A 34 -14.22 0.38 2.93
CA VAL A 34 -14.26 0.44 1.47
C VAL A 34 -15.03 1.66 0.97
N ALA A 35 -16.17 1.98 1.58
CA ALA A 35 -17.05 3.07 1.13
C ALA A 35 -16.35 4.44 1.19
N THR A 36 -15.52 4.67 2.21
CA THR A 36 -14.69 5.88 2.31
C THR A 36 -13.70 5.97 1.14
N PHE A 37 -13.07 4.86 0.74
CA PHE A 37 -12.08 4.84 -0.34
C PHE A 37 -12.71 4.91 -1.73
N GLU A 38 -13.87 4.29 -1.95
CA GLU A 38 -14.63 4.41 -3.20
C GLU A 38 -15.02 5.87 -3.52
N GLN A 39 -15.18 6.71 -2.49
CA GLN A 39 -15.41 8.15 -2.68
C GLN A 39 -14.10 8.94 -2.80
N ALA A 40 -13.12 8.65 -1.94
CA ALA A 40 -11.91 9.45 -1.84
C ALA A 40 -10.94 9.25 -3.02
N LEU A 41 -10.80 8.02 -3.53
CA LEU A 41 -9.87 7.71 -4.62
C LEU A 41 -10.25 8.42 -5.93
N PRO A 42 -11.51 8.37 -6.42
CA PRO A 42 -11.92 9.16 -7.58
C PRO A 42 -11.82 10.67 -7.36
N ALA A 43 -11.94 11.13 -6.11
CA ALA A 43 -11.79 12.54 -5.73
C ALA A 43 -10.32 13.01 -5.64
N GLY A 44 -9.35 12.15 -5.96
CA GLY A 44 -7.94 12.51 -6.04
C GLY A 44 -7.13 12.20 -4.77
N LEU A 45 -7.64 11.36 -3.86
CA LEU A 45 -6.81 10.80 -2.79
C LEU A 45 -5.60 10.08 -3.42
N PRO A 46 -4.35 10.40 -3.00
CA PRO A 46 -3.18 9.69 -3.49
C PRO A 46 -3.25 8.21 -3.06
N PRO A 47 -3.29 7.24 -3.99
CA PRO A 47 -3.45 5.82 -3.66
C PRO A 47 -2.23 5.26 -2.90
N ASN A 48 -1.07 5.91 -3.07
CA ASN A 48 0.20 5.57 -2.42
C ASN A 48 0.53 6.46 -1.22
N LEU A 49 -0.49 7.10 -0.62
CA LEU A 49 -0.33 7.88 0.61
C LEU A 49 0.25 7.01 1.73
N THR A 50 1.23 7.55 2.46
CA THR A 50 1.95 6.86 3.53
C THR A 50 1.87 7.61 4.85
N ASN A 51 1.76 6.85 5.95
CA ASN A 51 1.93 7.40 7.29
C ASN A 51 3.40 7.73 7.61
N ASP A 52 3.66 8.11 8.86
CA ASP A 52 4.98 8.47 9.42
C ASP A 52 6.00 7.33 9.47
N LYS A 53 5.59 6.10 9.13
CA LYS A 53 6.44 4.89 9.06
C LYS A 53 6.62 4.39 7.63
N GLY A 54 6.14 5.14 6.65
CA GLY A 54 6.12 4.73 5.26
C GLY A 54 5.06 3.67 4.94
N ASP A 55 4.17 3.30 5.87
CA ASP A 55 3.12 2.32 5.58
C ASP A 55 2.09 2.95 4.64
N THR A 56 1.86 2.34 3.48
CA THR A 56 0.84 2.77 2.54
C THR A 56 -0.56 2.41 3.04
N LEU A 57 -1.59 3.07 2.48
CA LEU A 57 -2.99 2.65 2.65
C LEU A 57 -3.18 1.16 2.35
N LEU A 58 -2.52 0.66 1.30
CA LEU A 58 -2.54 -0.74 0.89
C LEU A 58 -1.93 -1.67 1.94
N MET A 59 -0.79 -1.31 2.54
CA MET A 59 -0.20 -2.09 3.63
C MET A 59 -1.10 -2.15 4.86
N LEU A 60 -1.72 -1.03 5.22
CA LEU A 60 -2.61 -0.98 6.37
C LEU A 60 -3.84 -1.89 6.14
N ALA A 61 -4.45 -1.82 4.96
CA ALA A 61 -5.56 -2.70 4.60
C ALA A 61 -5.12 -4.18 4.60
N ALA A 62 -3.96 -4.48 3.99
CA ALA A 62 -3.44 -5.83 3.87
C ALA A 62 -3.09 -6.47 5.23
N TYR A 63 -2.43 -5.71 6.11
CA TYR A 63 -2.04 -6.18 7.45
C TYR A 63 -3.27 -6.48 8.34
N HIS A 64 -4.41 -5.86 8.04
CA HIS A 64 -5.64 -6.01 8.79
C HIS A 64 -6.69 -6.91 8.10
N GLY A 65 -6.33 -7.61 7.02
CA GLY A 65 -7.19 -8.64 6.41
C GLY A 65 -8.25 -8.13 5.43
N HIS A 66 -8.17 -6.87 5.00
CA HIS A 66 -9.23 -6.24 4.21
C HIS A 66 -9.05 -6.44 2.70
N ALA A 67 -9.29 -7.66 2.22
CA ALA A 67 -9.11 -8.03 0.81
C ALA A 67 -9.90 -7.15 -0.18
N ASP A 68 -11.15 -6.81 0.13
CA ASP A 68 -11.97 -5.93 -0.72
C ASP A 68 -11.36 -4.53 -0.85
N LEU A 69 -10.85 -3.96 0.25
CA LEU A 69 -10.19 -2.67 0.21
C LEU A 69 -8.84 -2.73 -0.52
N VAL A 70 -8.09 -3.82 -0.34
CA VAL A 70 -6.84 -4.07 -1.08
C VAL A 70 -7.10 -4.03 -2.58
N LYS A 71 -8.14 -4.73 -3.04
CA LYS A 71 -8.56 -4.74 -4.44
C LYS A 71 -8.91 -3.35 -4.96
N VAL A 72 -9.73 -2.59 -4.22
CA VAL A 72 -10.10 -1.22 -4.59
C VAL A 72 -8.87 -0.32 -4.69
N LEU A 73 -7.96 -0.38 -3.73
CA LEU A 73 -6.74 0.43 -3.74
C LEU A 73 -5.87 0.12 -4.97
N ILE A 74 -5.68 -1.16 -5.30
CA ILE A 74 -4.90 -1.59 -6.48
C ILE A 74 -5.57 -1.12 -7.78
N GLN A 75 -6.89 -1.27 -7.90
CA GLN A 75 -7.66 -0.80 -9.06
C GLN A 75 -7.50 0.71 -9.30
N HIS A 76 -7.23 1.48 -8.24
CA HIS A 76 -6.98 2.90 -8.28
C HIS A 76 -5.49 3.28 -8.29
N GLY A 77 -4.59 2.33 -8.60
CA GLY A 77 -3.18 2.60 -8.83
C GLY A 77 -2.30 2.59 -7.57
N ALA A 78 -2.75 1.96 -6.48
CA ALA A 78 -1.86 1.65 -5.37
C ALA A 78 -0.79 0.65 -5.84
N ASP A 79 0.47 0.94 -5.54
CA ASP A 79 1.61 0.10 -5.87
C ASP A 79 1.71 -1.05 -4.85
N PRO A 80 1.51 -2.32 -5.28
CA PRO A 80 1.58 -3.48 -4.39
C PRO A 80 2.99 -3.81 -3.92
N ASN A 81 4.01 -3.16 -4.49
CA ASN A 81 5.43 -3.41 -4.21
C ASN A 81 6.12 -2.26 -3.47
N ARG A 82 5.42 -1.16 -3.18
CA ARG A 82 5.98 -0.07 -2.38
C ARG A 82 6.40 -0.63 -1.02
N LEU A 83 7.62 -0.31 -0.57
CA LEU A 83 8.15 -0.72 0.73
C LEU A 83 7.97 0.41 1.74
N ASN A 84 7.71 0.07 3.00
CA ASN A 84 7.72 1.02 4.11
C ASN A 84 9.16 1.32 4.56
N ASP A 85 9.31 2.15 5.60
CA ASP A 85 10.63 2.57 6.09
C ASP A 85 11.45 1.42 6.70
N ARG A 86 10.80 0.27 6.96
CA ARG A 86 11.46 -0.96 7.41
C ARG A 86 11.77 -1.93 6.27
N GLY A 87 11.52 -1.54 5.01
CA GLY A 87 11.73 -2.39 3.85
C GLY A 87 10.67 -3.49 3.67
N GLN A 88 9.52 -3.41 4.34
CA GLN A 88 8.47 -4.42 4.28
C GLN A 88 7.48 -4.13 3.15
N SER A 89 7.08 -5.16 2.41
CA SER A 89 6.03 -5.07 1.39
C SER A 89 4.64 -5.37 1.98
N PRO A 90 3.54 -4.92 1.34
CA PRO A 90 2.18 -5.30 1.70
C PRO A 90 2.00 -6.83 1.78
N LEU A 91 2.59 -7.56 0.81
CA LEU A 91 2.48 -9.02 0.72
C LEU A 91 3.17 -9.73 1.90
N ALA A 92 4.36 -9.28 2.31
CA ALA A 92 5.03 -9.82 3.49
C ALA A 92 4.19 -9.61 4.77
N GLY A 93 3.53 -8.45 4.89
CA GLY A 93 2.59 -8.18 5.99
C GLY A 93 1.39 -9.13 6.01
N ALA A 94 0.77 -9.37 4.85
CA ALA A 94 -0.36 -10.30 4.73
C ALA A 94 0.02 -11.75 5.09
N VAL A 95 1.19 -12.22 4.64
CA VAL A 95 1.72 -13.55 4.99
C VAL A 95 1.96 -13.67 6.49
N PHE A 96 2.58 -12.65 7.11
CA PHE A 96 2.82 -12.61 8.55
C PHE A 96 1.51 -12.74 9.35
N LYS A 97 0.43 -12.13 8.84
CA LYS A 97 -0.89 -12.12 9.46
C LYS A 97 -1.77 -13.31 9.08
N LYS A 98 -1.35 -14.12 8.11
CA LYS A 98 -2.07 -15.28 7.57
C LYS A 98 -3.41 -14.90 6.93
N GLU A 99 -3.41 -13.77 6.22
CA GLU A 99 -4.60 -13.23 5.57
C GLU A 99 -4.72 -13.75 4.14
N ASP A 100 -5.15 -15.01 3.98
CA ASP A 100 -5.11 -15.74 2.70
C ASP A 100 -5.82 -15.02 1.54
N ALA A 101 -6.97 -14.38 1.81
CA ALA A 101 -7.71 -13.62 0.81
C ALA A 101 -6.93 -12.37 0.34
N VAL A 102 -6.27 -11.68 1.27
CA VAL A 102 -5.41 -10.53 0.96
C VAL A 102 -4.19 -10.98 0.15
N ILE A 103 -3.56 -12.10 0.52
CA ILE A 103 -2.41 -12.63 -0.21
C ILE A 103 -2.80 -12.86 -1.68
N GLN A 104 -3.96 -13.46 -1.93
CA GLN A 104 -4.45 -13.69 -3.28
C GLN A 104 -4.65 -12.38 -4.06
N GLU A 105 -5.37 -11.40 -3.49
CA GLU A 105 -5.61 -10.11 -4.16
C GLU A 105 -4.31 -9.34 -4.45
N LEU A 106 -3.33 -9.40 -3.55
CA LEU A 106 -2.02 -8.78 -3.78
C LEU A 106 -1.25 -9.47 -4.91
N LEU A 107 -1.23 -10.80 -4.97
CA LEU A 107 -0.58 -11.54 -6.06
C LEU A 107 -1.23 -11.24 -7.41
N ASP A 108 -2.56 -11.24 -7.46
CA ASP A 108 -3.33 -10.92 -8.67
C ASP A 108 -3.12 -9.46 -9.09
N GLY A 109 -2.88 -8.57 -8.12
CA GLY A 109 -2.48 -7.18 -8.33
C GLY A 109 -1.03 -6.96 -8.75
N GLY A 110 -0.21 -8.01 -8.87
CA GLY A 110 1.19 -7.91 -9.31
C GLY A 110 2.20 -7.69 -8.17
N ALA A 111 1.86 -8.04 -6.94
CA ALA A 111 2.85 -8.11 -5.87
C ALA A 111 3.95 -9.12 -6.20
N ASP A 112 5.19 -8.74 -5.96
CA ASP A 112 6.38 -9.55 -6.14
C ASP A 112 6.70 -10.29 -4.82
N PRO A 113 6.57 -11.63 -4.77
CA PRO A 113 6.81 -12.40 -3.55
C PRO A 113 8.24 -12.35 -3.04
N GLU A 114 9.19 -11.98 -3.91
CA GLU A 114 10.62 -11.92 -3.60
C GLU A 114 11.07 -10.49 -3.23
N TYR A 115 10.15 -9.52 -3.18
CA TYR A 115 10.46 -8.12 -2.88
C TYR A 115 10.18 -7.73 -1.42
N GLY A 116 11.10 -6.94 -0.86
CA GLY A 116 11.10 -6.52 0.54
C GLY A 116 12.02 -7.36 1.43
N GLN A 117 12.13 -6.96 2.70
CA GLN A 117 13.01 -7.56 3.70
C GLN A 117 12.30 -7.65 5.07
N PRO A 118 12.01 -8.86 5.60
CA PRO A 118 12.00 -10.12 4.86
C PRO A 118 10.97 -10.08 3.73
N SER A 119 11.24 -10.80 2.65
CA SER A 119 10.31 -11.01 1.54
C SER A 119 9.14 -11.92 1.97
N ALA A 120 8.06 -11.91 1.19
CA ALA A 120 6.94 -12.81 1.44
C ALA A 120 7.34 -14.29 1.31
N ALA A 121 8.22 -14.61 0.35
CA ALA A 121 8.77 -15.94 0.15
C ALA A 121 9.58 -16.44 1.36
N GLU A 122 10.35 -15.57 2.01
CA GLU A 122 11.05 -15.89 3.27
C GLU A 122 10.05 -16.06 4.42
N CYS A 123 9.04 -15.19 4.50
CA CYS A 123 8.00 -15.28 5.52
C CYS A 123 7.22 -16.61 5.45
N ILE A 124 6.83 -17.10 4.27
CA ILE A 124 6.12 -18.39 4.19
C ILE A 124 6.98 -19.55 4.71
N ALA A 125 8.31 -19.50 4.52
CA ALA A 125 9.22 -20.49 5.09
C ALA A 125 9.33 -20.38 6.62
N MET A 126 9.44 -19.16 7.15
CA MET A 126 9.49 -18.91 8.60
C MET A 126 8.21 -19.38 9.32
N PHE A 127 7.05 -19.21 8.68
CA PHE A 127 5.75 -19.53 9.27
C PHE A 127 5.18 -20.89 8.86
N LYS A 128 5.94 -21.72 8.13
CA LYS A 128 5.55 -23.05 7.67
C LYS A 128 4.30 -23.04 6.79
N GLN A 129 4.25 -22.12 5.83
CA GLN A 129 3.13 -21.92 4.90
C GLN A 129 3.49 -22.32 3.46
N GLU A 130 4.61 -23.01 3.24
CA GLU A 130 5.12 -23.35 1.91
C GLU A 130 4.16 -24.25 1.13
N ASP A 131 3.53 -25.21 1.81
CA ASP A 131 2.56 -26.12 1.19
C ASP A 131 1.38 -25.38 0.56
N THR A 132 1.01 -24.23 1.12
CA THR A 132 -0.10 -23.40 0.62
C THR A 132 0.36 -22.43 -0.47
N TRP A 133 1.46 -21.72 -0.24
CA TRP A 133 1.77 -20.51 -1.00
C TRP A 133 2.96 -20.62 -1.95
N LYS A 134 3.85 -21.60 -1.78
CA LYS A 134 5.08 -21.70 -2.58
C LYS A 134 4.80 -21.77 -4.08
N SER A 135 3.91 -22.67 -4.49
CA SER A 135 3.52 -22.84 -5.91
C SER A 135 2.90 -21.58 -6.50
N LYS A 136 2.04 -20.89 -5.73
CA LYS A 136 1.41 -19.64 -6.17
C LYS A 136 2.43 -18.50 -6.29
N PHE A 137 3.37 -18.40 -5.36
CA PHE A 137 4.43 -17.38 -5.40
C PHE A 137 5.37 -17.61 -6.58
N ASP A 138 5.68 -18.87 -6.90
CA ASP A 138 6.52 -19.22 -8.05
C ASP A 138 5.88 -18.85 -9.40
N GLY A 139 4.54 -18.92 -9.49
CA GLY A 139 3.76 -18.51 -10.66
C GLY A 139 3.23 -17.08 -10.64
N ALA A 140 3.58 -16.28 -9.62
CA ALA A 140 3.01 -14.95 -9.44
C ALA A 140 3.40 -14.02 -10.60
N PRO A 141 2.46 -13.25 -11.18
CA PRO A 141 2.75 -12.39 -12.33
C PRO A 141 3.79 -11.31 -12.01
N GLY A 142 3.84 -10.83 -10.76
CA GLY A 142 4.79 -9.81 -10.31
C GLY A 142 6.19 -10.34 -9.97
N LYS A 143 6.42 -11.65 -9.97
CA LYS A 143 7.68 -12.25 -9.49
C LYS A 143 8.91 -11.71 -10.22
N GLY A 144 9.86 -11.15 -9.47
CA GLY A 144 11.12 -10.59 -9.98
C GLY A 144 10.99 -9.33 -10.84
N GLN A 145 9.86 -8.61 -10.74
CA GLN A 145 9.59 -7.39 -11.51
C GLN A 145 9.74 -6.10 -10.68
N ALA A 146 9.58 -6.16 -9.35
CA ALA A 146 9.55 -4.96 -8.52
C ALA A 146 10.89 -4.20 -8.52
N GLY A 147 12.03 -4.90 -8.53
CA GLY A 147 13.37 -4.29 -8.56
C GLY A 147 13.74 -3.67 -9.91
N LYS A 148 13.22 -4.20 -11.03
CA LYS A 148 13.58 -3.75 -12.39
C LYS A 148 12.88 -2.46 -12.79
N THR A 149 11.69 -2.22 -12.25
CA THR A 149 10.84 -1.08 -12.61
C THR A 149 11.41 0.25 -12.07
N ARG A 150 12.07 0.24 -10.90
CA ARG A 150 12.72 1.45 -10.33
C ARG A 150 13.96 1.93 -11.09
N GLU A 151 14.67 1.06 -11.80
CA GLU A 151 15.87 1.45 -12.57
C GLU A 151 15.53 2.21 -13.86
N ALA A 152 14.29 2.10 -14.35
CA ALA A 152 13.82 2.79 -15.55
C ALA A 152 13.36 4.25 -15.27
N GLU A 153 12.87 4.55 -14.06
CA GLU A 153 12.30 5.85 -13.70
C GLU A 153 13.32 6.86 -13.13
N GLY A 154 14.59 6.45 -12.97
CA GLY A 154 15.68 7.30 -12.46
C GLY A 154 16.58 7.91 -13.54
N LYS A 155 16.18 7.87 -14.81
CA LYS A 155 16.93 8.40 -15.96
C LYS A 155 16.08 9.35 -16.82
N GLU A 156 15.55 10.41 -16.24
CA GLU A 156 15.14 11.62 -16.98
C GLU A 156 15.55 12.89 -16.22
#